data_AF-A0A453C6P6-F1
#
_entry.id   AF-A0A453C6P6-F1
#
_cell.length_a   1.000
_cell.length_b   1.000
_cell.length_c   1.000
_cell.angle_alpha   90.00
_cell.angle_beta   90.00
_cell.angle_gamma   90.00
#
_symmetry.space_group_name_H-M   'P 1'
#
loop_
_entity.id
_entity.type
_entity.pdbx_description
1 polymer ?
#
loop_
_entity_poly.entity_id
_entity_poly.type
_entity_poly.pdbx_seq_one_letter_code
_entity_poly.pdbx_strand_id
1 'polypeptide(L)'
;SAWVCQFLQQTALFGYGIAYTITASISFRAILKANCYHAHGHDAPCSFDGSYYMLMFGGVQLLLSSIPDFHDMAWLSVVAAVMSFSYAFIGLGLGLANTISNGVIKGSITGVPMKTPVAKVWRVSQAIGDIAFAYPYSLILLEIQ
;
A
#
# COMPACT_ATOMS: atom_id res chain seq x y z
N SER A 1 -0.96 3.34 -32.26
CA SER A 1 -1.66 2.96 -31.02
C SER A 1 -0.75 2.26 -30.02
N ALA A 2 0.04 1.25 -30.42
CA ALA A 2 0.93 0.50 -29.53
C ALA A 2 1.94 1.36 -28.73
N TRP A 3 2.57 2.35 -29.37
CA TRP A 3 3.53 3.26 -28.72
C TRP A 3 2.95 4.06 -27.55
N VAL A 4 1.67 4.44 -27.63
CA VAL A 4 0.99 5.19 -26.56
C VAL A 4 0.69 4.26 -25.38
N CYS A 5 0.21 3.04 -25.65
CA CYS A 5 -0.01 2.03 -24.60
C CYS A 5 1.29 1.68 -23.87
N GLN A 6 2.36 1.42 -24.63
CA GLN A 6 3.70 1.14 -24.08
C GLN A 6 4.17 2.26 -23.15
N PHE A 7 4.02 3.53 -23.57
CA PHE A 7 4.43 4.68 -22.78
C PHE A 7 3.63 4.82 -21.47
N LEU A 8 2.31 4.64 -21.54
CA LEU A 8 1.43 4.71 -20.37
C LEU A 8 1.74 3.59 -19.37
N GLN A 9 2.00 2.38 -19.86
CA GLN A 9 2.32 1.21 -19.05
C GLN A 9 3.65 1.36 -18.32
N GLN A 10 4.70 1.81 -19.01
CA GLN A 10 6.01 2.06 -18.40
C GLN A 10 5.95 3.16 -17.34
N THR A 11 5.18 4.23 -17.60
CA THR A 11 4.95 5.30 -16.63
C THR A 11 4.23 4.77 -15.38
N ALA A 12 3.25 3.90 -15.56
CA ALA A 12 2.52 3.30 -14.43
C ALA A 12 3.42 2.35 -13.61
N LEU A 13 4.18 1.46 -14.27
CA LEU A 13 5.14 0.55 -13.60
C LEU A 13 6.18 1.31 -12.77
N PHE A 14 6.72 2.39 -13.32
CA PHE A 14 7.62 3.27 -12.57
C PHE A 14 6.93 3.90 -11.35
N GLY A 15 5.69 4.37 -11.52
CA GLY A 15 4.87 4.89 -10.42
C GLY A 15 4.62 3.87 -9.31
N TYR A 16 4.29 2.62 -9.67
CA TYR A 16 4.13 1.52 -8.71
C TYR A 16 5.43 1.27 -7.93
N GLY A 17 6.58 1.24 -8.61
CA GLY A 17 7.88 1.07 -7.96
C GLY A 17 8.16 2.13 -6.89
N ILE A 18 7.95 3.41 -7.22
CA ILE A 18 8.12 4.51 -6.26
C ILE A 18 7.17 4.35 -5.06
N ALA A 19 5.89 4.10 -5.34
CA ALA A 19 4.87 3.96 -4.31
C ALA A 19 5.16 2.79 -3.36
N TYR A 20 5.61 1.64 -3.88
CA TYR A 20 6.01 0.50 -3.06
C TYR A 20 7.22 0.81 -2.20
N THR A 21 8.24 1.49 -2.74
CA THR A 21 9.43 1.89 -1.97
C THR A 21 9.08 2.83 -0.82
N ILE A 22 8.25 3.84 -1.08
CA ILE A 22 7.78 4.76 -0.04
C ILE A 22 6.96 3.99 1.00
N THR A 23 5.99 3.18 0.56
CA THR A 23 5.10 2.44 1.46
C THR A 23 5.87 1.46 2.34
N ALA A 24 6.81 0.70 1.77
CA ALA A 24 7.66 -0.21 2.53
C ALA A 24 8.46 0.53 3.60
N SER A 25 9.08 1.67 3.25
CA SER A 25 9.83 2.48 4.21
C SER A 25 8.96 2.98 5.37
N ILE A 26 7.71 3.39 5.09
CA ILE A 26 6.76 3.85 6.12
C ILE A 26 6.37 2.68 7.04
N SER A 27 6.06 1.51 6.46
CA SER A 27 5.72 0.29 7.21
C SER A 27 6.85 -0.15 8.14
N PHE A 28 8.11 -0.16 7.67
CA PHE A 28 9.26 -0.50 8.51
C PHE A 28 9.43 0.47 9.68
N ARG A 29 9.30 1.78 9.44
CA ARG A 29 9.33 2.79 10.51
C ARG A 29 8.21 2.59 11.51
N ALA A 30 7.00 2.26 11.06
CA ALA A 30 5.86 2.01 11.93
C ALA A 30 6.08 0.79 12.82
N ILE A 31 6.63 -0.31 12.28
CA ILE A 31 6.95 -1.53 13.04
C ILE A 31 7.99 -1.23 14.11
N LEU A 32 9.09 -0.54 13.75
CA LEU A 32 10.15 -0.19 14.70
C LEU A 32 9.65 0.74 15.80
N LYS A 33 8.79 1.69 15.44
CA LYS A 33 8.15 2.59 16.39
C LYS A 33 7.23 1.84 17.35
N ALA A 34 6.43 0.89 16.85
CA ALA A 34 5.59 0.05 17.68
C ALA A 34 6.41 -0.83 18.64
N ASN A 35 7.52 -1.42 18.15
CA ASN A 35 8.42 -2.21 18.99
C ASN A 35 9.13 -1.35 20.05
N CYS A 36 9.52 -0.13 19.70
CA CYS A 36 10.13 0.82 20.62
C CYS A 36 9.16 1.24 21.74
N TYR A 37 7.90 1.53 21.41
CA TYR A 37 6.85 1.81 22.41
C TYR A 37 6.50 0.61 23.29
N HIS A 38 6.59 -0.61 22.76
CA HIS A 38 6.41 -1.83 23.53
C HIS A 38 7.55 -2.04 24.55
N ALA A 39 8.78 -1.75 24.15
CA ALA A 39 9.96 -1.97 25.00
C ALA A 39 10.22 -0.84 26.03
N HIS A 40 10.01 0.43 25.65
CA HIS A 40 10.40 1.60 26.46
C HIS A 40 9.21 2.39 27.01
N GLY A 41 7.97 1.96 26.74
CA GLY A 41 6.75 2.67 27.12
C GLY A 41 6.34 3.76 26.11
N HIS A 42 5.07 4.18 26.17
CA HIS A 42 4.47 5.10 25.18
C HIS A 42 5.10 6.51 25.15
N ASP A 43 5.84 6.90 26.20
CA ASP A 43 6.46 8.23 26.33
C ASP A 43 7.92 8.31 25.83
N ALA A 44 8.47 7.23 25.25
CA ALA A 44 9.83 7.24 24.74
C ALA A 44 9.95 8.02 23.41
N PRO A 45 11.00 8.87 23.23
CA PRO A 45 11.23 9.60 21.99
C PRO A 45 11.78 8.66 20.89
N CYS A 46 10.91 7.82 20.34
CA CYS A 46 11.24 6.90 19.25
C CYS A 46 11.15 7.63 17.90
N SER A 47 12.29 8.16 17.42
CA SER A 47 12.42 8.72 16.07
C SER A 47 13.27 7.82 15.18
N PHE A 48 12.71 7.43 14.04
CA PHE A 48 13.41 6.65 13.02
C PHE A 48 13.37 7.41 11.69
N ASP A 49 14.54 7.65 11.09
CA ASP A 49 14.64 8.30 9.79
C ASP A 49 14.15 7.38 8.67
N GLY A 50 13.38 7.91 7.71
CA GLY A 50 12.80 7.10 6.63
C GLY A 50 13.70 6.89 5.42
N SER A 51 14.67 7.77 5.22
CA SER A 51 15.53 7.80 4.03
C SER A 51 16.43 6.57 3.98
N TYR A 52 16.90 6.12 5.14
CA TYR A 52 17.70 4.89 5.26
C TYR A 52 16.92 3.64 4.84
N TYR A 53 15.65 3.52 5.24
CA TYR A 53 14.81 2.36 4.88
C TYR A 53 14.41 2.36 3.41
N MET A 54 14.25 3.53 2.79
CA MET A 54 14.05 3.64 1.34
C MET A 54 15.26 3.11 0.56
N LEU A 55 16.47 3.50 0.96
CA LEU A 55 17.72 3.01 0.34
C LEU A 55 17.90 1.50 0.52
N MET A 56 17.65 0.99 1.72
CA MET A 56 17.75 -0.45 2.00
C MET A 56 16.75 -1.25 1.17
N PHE A 57 15.50 -0.81 1.08
CA PHE A 57 14.49 -1.48 0.27
C PHE A 57 14.81 -1.44 -1.23
N GLY A 58 15.34 -0.32 -1.73
CA GLY A 58 15.87 -0.23 -3.10
C GLY A 58 17.01 -1.21 -3.35
N GLY A 59 17.91 -1.41 -2.38
CA GLY A 59 18.97 -2.42 -2.45
C GLY A 59 18.40 -3.85 -2.56
N VAL A 60 17.38 -4.16 -1.77
CA VAL A 60 16.68 -5.46 -1.83
C VAL A 60 15.99 -5.65 -3.19
N GLN A 61 15.37 -4.61 -3.76
CA GLN A 61 14.80 -4.67 -5.11
C GLN A 61 15.85 -4.99 -6.19
N LEU A 62 17.05 -4.43 -6.10
CA LEU A 62 18.16 -4.73 -7.03
C LEU A 62 18.64 -6.19 -6.91
N LEU A 63 18.69 -6.71 -5.68
CA LEU A 63 19.03 -8.12 -5.44
C LEU A 63 17.95 -9.06 -5.98
N LEU A 64 16.67 -8.77 -5.72
CA LEU A 64 15.52 -9.52 -6.26
C LEU A 64 15.47 -9.48 -7.78
N SER A 65 15.84 -8.35 -8.41
CA SER A 65 15.97 -8.21 -9.86
C SER A 65 17.04 -9.14 -10.47
N SER A 66 17.93 -9.70 -9.65
CA SER A 66 18.99 -10.60 -10.10
C SER A 66 18.60 -12.09 -10.01
N ILE A 67 17.36 -12.42 -9.62
CA ILE A 67 16.88 -13.81 -9.50
C ILE A 67 16.30 -14.27 -10.86
N PRO A 68 16.89 -15.28 -11.53
CA PRO A 68 16.54 -15.62 -12.91
C PRO A 68 15.42 -16.66 -13.08
N ASP A 69 14.90 -17.29 -12.01
CA ASP A 69 14.09 -18.51 -12.16
C ASP A 69 12.62 -18.38 -11.75
N PHE A 70 11.71 -18.90 -12.60
CA PHE A 70 10.26 -18.84 -12.43
C PHE A 70 9.72 -19.86 -11.42
N HIS A 71 10.45 -20.95 -11.15
CA HIS A 71 10.07 -21.94 -10.15
C HIS A 71 10.16 -21.37 -8.72
N ASP A 72 11.09 -20.44 -8.50
CA ASP A 72 11.29 -19.73 -7.23
C ASP A 72 10.30 -18.58 -6.99
N MET A 73 9.27 -18.39 -7.81
CA MET A 73 8.27 -17.33 -7.65
C MET A 73 6.93 -17.84 -7.11
N ALA A 74 6.71 -19.16 -7.07
CA ALA A 74 5.48 -19.75 -6.55
C ALA A 74 5.27 -19.44 -5.06
N TRP A 75 6.35 -19.41 -4.26
CA TRP A 75 6.28 -19.04 -2.85
C TRP A 75 5.86 -17.57 -2.65
N LEU A 76 6.24 -16.67 -3.57
CA LEU A 76 5.79 -15.28 -3.53
C LEU A 76 4.29 -15.16 -3.69
N SER A 77 3.69 -15.99 -4.56
CA SER A 77 2.23 -16.06 -4.71
C SER A 77 1.55 -16.52 -3.42
N VAL A 78 2.11 -17.53 -2.75
CA VAL A 78 1.60 -18.01 -1.45
C VAL A 78 1.68 -16.91 -0.39
N VAL A 79 2.82 -16.20 -0.30
CA VAL A 79 2.98 -15.07 0.63
C VAL A 79 2.01 -13.95 0.29
N ALA A 80 1.83 -13.61 -0.98
CA ALA A 80 0.87 -12.60 -1.41
C ALA A 80 -0.57 -12.97 -1.03
N ALA A 81 -0.95 -14.24 -1.16
CA ALA A 81 -2.26 -14.74 -0.73
C ALA A 81 -2.43 -14.62 0.79
N VAL A 82 -1.44 -15.06 1.58
CA VAL A 82 -1.46 -14.95 3.05
C VAL A 82 -1.58 -13.49 3.50
N MET A 83 -0.82 -12.59 2.89
CA MET A 83 -0.89 -11.15 3.19
C MET A 83 -2.26 -10.57 2.83
N SER A 84 -2.84 -10.97 1.69
CA SER A 84 -4.17 -10.52 1.25
C SER A 84 -5.26 -10.93 2.25
N PHE A 85 -5.27 -12.19 2.69
CA PHE A 85 -6.19 -12.65 3.73
C PHE A 85 -5.97 -11.92 5.04
N SER A 86 -4.71 -11.74 5.45
CA SER A 86 -4.36 -11.04 6.69
C SER A 86 -4.89 -9.60 6.69
N TYR A 87 -4.66 -8.84 5.62
CA TYR A 87 -5.19 -7.48 5.49
C TYR A 87 -6.73 -7.45 5.48
N ALA A 88 -7.37 -8.40 4.79
CA ALA A 88 -8.84 -8.51 4.80
C ALA A 88 -9.38 -8.78 6.22
N PHE A 89 -8.78 -9.73 6.95
CA PHE A 89 -9.17 -10.02 8.34
C PHE A 89 -8.94 -8.84 9.28
N ILE A 90 -7.82 -8.13 9.15
CA ILE A 90 -7.54 -6.91 9.93
C ILE A 90 -8.60 -5.85 9.65
N GLY A 91 -8.92 -5.59 8.37
CA GLY A 91 -9.94 -4.62 7.97
C GLY A 91 -11.34 -4.98 8.49
N LEU A 92 -11.73 -6.26 8.35
CA LEU A 92 -13.00 -6.77 8.87
C LEU A 92 -13.07 -6.70 10.39
N GLY A 93 -11.99 -7.09 11.09
CA GLY A 93 -11.91 -7.07 12.55
C GLY A 93 -12.01 -5.66 13.11
N LEU A 94 -11.23 -4.71 12.58
CA LEU A 94 -11.29 -3.30 12.96
C LEU A 94 -12.65 -2.67 12.63
N GLY A 95 -13.23 -3.01 11.48
CA GLY A 95 -14.56 -2.54 11.08
C GLY A 95 -15.63 -3.02 12.05
N LEU A 96 -15.69 -4.33 12.30
CA LEU A 96 -16.66 -4.94 13.20
C LEU A 96 -16.50 -4.46 14.64
N ALA A 97 -15.26 -4.38 15.15
CA ALA A 97 -14.97 -3.87 16.49
C ALA A 97 -15.45 -2.42 16.65
N ASN A 98 -15.23 -1.57 15.64
CA ASN A 98 -15.72 -0.20 15.66
C ASN A 98 -17.25 -0.12 15.61
N THR A 99 -17.92 -0.97 14.82
CA THR A 99 -19.40 -0.99 14.77
C THR A 99 -20.00 -1.42 16.10
N ILE A 100 -19.45 -2.47 16.73
CA ILE A 100 -19.91 -2.94 18.04
C ILE A 100 -19.64 -1.88 19.11
N SER A 101 -18.44 -1.29 19.14
CA SER A 101 -18.06 -0.28 20.14
C SER A 101 -18.88 1.00 20.04
N ASN A 102 -19.26 1.42 18.83
CA ASN A 102 -20.04 2.64 18.63
C ASN A 102 -21.56 2.42 18.71
N GLY A 103 -22.03 1.16 18.66
CA GLY A 103 -23.44 0.78 18.73
C GLY A 103 -24.32 1.27 17.56
N VAL A 104 -23.74 1.99 16.59
CA VAL A 104 -24.41 2.59 15.44
C VAL A 104 -23.51 2.46 14.21
N ILE A 105 -24.10 2.15 13.05
CA ILE A 105 -23.40 2.17 11.77
C ILE A 105 -23.08 3.63 11.43
N LYS A 106 -21.86 4.06 11.75
CA LYS A 106 -21.34 5.39 11.38
C LYS A 106 -20.96 5.38 9.89
N GLY A 107 -21.83 5.93 9.05
CA GLY A 107 -21.61 6.10 7.62
C GLY A 107 -22.68 7.00 7.02
N SER A 108 -22.31 7.86 6.06
CA SER A 108 -23.26 8.67 5.30
C SER A 108 -23.16 8.32 3.83
N ILE A 109 -24.31 8.17 3.16
CA ILE A 109 -24.38 7.97 1.69
C ILE A 109 -23.72 9.15 0.95
N THR A 110 -23.71 10.34 1.55
CA THR A 110 -23.11 11.55 0.97
C THR A 110 -21.58 11.62 1.13
N GLY A 111 -20.97 10.62 1.78
CA GLY A 111 -19.54 10.52 2.02
C GLY A 111 -19.05 11.37 3.19
N VAL A 112 -17.74 11.60 3.26
CA VAL A 112 -17.11 12.43 4.29
C VAL A 112 -17.52 13.90 4.10
N PRO A 113 -18.12 14.56 5.10
CA PRO A 113 -18.45 15.98 5.00
C PRO A 113 -17.16 16.81 4.90
N MET A 114 -17.12 17.72 3.92
CA MET A 114 -15.97 18.59 3.64
C MET A 114 -16.40 20.05 3.67
N LYS A 115 -15.51 20.94 4.14
CA LYS A 115 -15.80 22.37 4.31
C LYS A 115 -16.07 23.11 3.00
N THR A 116 -15.53 22.64 1.88
CA THR A 116 -15.69 23.28 0.56
C THR A 116 -16.01 22.25 -0.52
N PRO A 117 -16.81 22.62 -1.54
CA PRO A 117 -17.15 21.72 -2.65
C PRO A 117 -15.91 21.31 -3.45
N VAL A 118 -14.95 22.22 -3.65
CA VAL A 118 -13.69 21.94 -4.36
C VAL A 118 -12.89 20.85 -3.64
N ALA A 119 -12.79 20.93 -2.31
CA ALA A 119 -12.06 19.92 -1.54
C ALA A 119 -12.79 18.56 -1.56
N LYS A 120 -14.12 18.56 -1.65
CA LYS A 120 -14.91 17.33 -1.85
C LYS A 120 -14.59 16.69 -3.22
N VAL A 121 -14.61 17.46 -4.30
CA VAL A 121 -14.28 16.97 -5.66
C VAL A 121 -12.85 16.45 -5.73
N TRP A 122 -11.91 17.17 -5.12
CA TRP A 122 -10.51 16.76 -5.05
C TRP A 122 -10.34 15.42 -4.31
N ARG A 123 -11.00 15.26 -3.16
CA ARG A 123 -10.93 14.02 -2.37
C ARG A 123 -11.59 12.84 -3.06
N VAL A 124 -12.68 13.06 -3.79
CA VAL A 124 -13.29 12.03 -4.64
C VAL A 124 -12.33 11.61 -5.75
N SER A 125 -11.66 12.57 -6.40
CA SER A 125 -10.67 12.28 -7.44
C SER A 125 -9.47 11.49 -6.91
N GLN A 126 -8.97 11.84 -5.72
CA GLN A 126 -7.94 11.06 -5.03
C GLN A 126 -8.39 9.63 -4.75
N ALA A 127 -9.61 9.44 -4.22
CA ALA A 127 -10.15 8.11 -3.94
C ALA A 127 -10.29 7.26 -5.22
N ILE A 128 -10.68 7.86 -6.35
CA ILE A 128 -10.72 7.18 -7.65
C ILE A 128 -9.30 6.78 -8.08
N GLY A 129 -8.31 7.66 -7.87
CA GLY A 129 -6.90 7.36 -8.12
C GLY A 129 -6.37 6.20 -7.27
N ASP A 130 -6.69 6.18 -5.97
CA ASP A 130 -6.31 5.11 -5.05
C ASP A 130 -6.94 3.76 -5.47
N ILE A 131 -8.21 3.77 -5.91
CA ILE A 131 -8.89 2.59 -6.45
C ILE A 131 -8.19 2.12 -7.74
N ALA A 132 -7.92 3.02 -8.68
CA ALA A 132 -7.24 2.67 -9.92
C ALA A 132 -5.84 2.08 -9.65
N PHE A 133 -5.12 2.61 -8.67
CA PHE A 133 -3.82 2.11 -8.23
C PHE A 133 -3.91 0.73 -7.59
N ALA A 134 -5.00 0.41 -6.89
CA ALA A 134 -5.22 -0.90 -6.26
C ALA A 134 -5.47 -2.04 -7.27
N TYR A 135 -5.76 -1.75 -8.54
CA TYR A 135 -5.99 -2.74 -9.59
C TYR A 135 -4.89 -2.74 -10.68
N PRO A 136 -3.61 -3.00 -10.33
CA PRO A 136 -2.52 -3.03 -11.31
C PRO A 136 -2.55 -4.26 -12.24
N TYR A 137 -3.39 -5.26 -11.92
CA TYR A 137 -3.46 -6.52 -12.66
C TYR A 137 -3.73 -6.33 -14.16
N SER A 138 -4.55 -5.34 -14.54
CA SER A 138 -4.84 -5.02 -15.94
C SER A 138 -3.61 -4.56 -16.71
N LEU A 139 -2.64 -3.93 -16.05
CA LEU A 139 -1.38 -3.48 -16.64
C LEU A 139 -0.35 -4.61 -16.70
N ILE A 140 -0.30 -5.47 -15.68
CA ILE A 140 0.64 -6.59 -15.62
C ILE A 140 0.27 -7.67 -16.65
N LEU A 141 -1.03 -7.90 -16.90
CA LEU A 141 -1.48 -8.84 -17.93
C LEU A 141 -0.98 -8.53 -19.33
N LEU A 142 -0.74 -7.24 -19.64
CA LEU A 142 -0.27 -6.81 -20.96
C LEU A 142 1.23 -7.10 -21.18
N GLU A 143 2.04 -7.28 -20.13
CA GLU A 143 3.46 -7.70 -20.25
C GLU A 143 3.63 -9.23 -20.30
N ILE A 144 2.64 -9.99 -19.84
CA ILE A 144 2.73 -11.46 -19.76
C ILE A 144 2.41 -12.13 -21.12
N GLN A 145 1.86 -11.38 -22.08
CA GLN A 145 1.36 -11.87 -23.37
C GLN A 145 2.21 -11.38 -24.54
#